data_AF-A0A933UQQ7-F1
#
_entry.id   AF-A0A933UQQ7-F1
#
_cell.length_a   1.000
_cell.length_b   1.000
_cell.length_c   1.000
_cell.angle_alpha   90.00
_cell.angle_beta   90.00
_cell.angle_gamma   90.00
#
_symmetry.space_group_name_H-M   'P 1'
#
loop_
_entity.id
_entity.type
_entity.pdbx_description
1 polymer ?
#
loop_
_entity_poly.entity_id
_entity_poly.type
_entity_poly.pdbx_seq_one_letter_code
_entity_poly.pdbx_strand_id
1 'polypeptide(L)' 'EVAAATGAAAGGHPAAGVGWLAGQVGVRTGLALTAGDVVITGGLTAAHPLAVGSVVAAAFSTPDGAPDVHVEVTRAG' A
#
# COMPACT_ATOMS: atom_id res chain seq x y z
N GLU A 1 -10.74 14.72 -6.15
CA GLU A 1 -9.57 14.20 -5.41
C GLU A 1 -9.91 14.15 -3.93
N VAL A 2 -9.74 13.00 -3.27
CA VAL A 2 -10.12 12.81 -1.85
C VAL A 2 -8.92 12.83 -0.90
N ALA A 3 -7.73 12.49 -1.38
CA ALA A 3 -6.46 12.58 -0.65
C ALA A 3 -5.28 12.39 -1.63
N ALA A 4 -4.10 12.89 -1.25
CA ALA A 4 -2.84 12.66 -1.95
C ALA A 4 -1.68 12.55 -0.94
N ALA A 5 -0.67 11.76 -1.27
CA ALA A 5 0.52 11.57 -0.45
C ALA A 5 1.66 10.98 -1.29
N THR A 6 2.87 10.97 -0.73
CA THR A 6 4.04 10.29 -1.32
C THR A 6 4.42 9.07 -0.48
N GLY A 7 5.36 8.26 -0.97
CA GLY A 7 5.85 7.09 -0.24
C GLY A 7 6.32 7.38 1.19
N ALA A 8 6.75 8.61 1.49
CA ALA A 8 7.16 9.01 2.83
C ALA A 8 6.05 8.90 3.88
N ALA A 9 4.78 8.92 3.48
CA ALA A 9 3.64 8.71 4.38
C ALA A 9 3.61 7.30 4.98
N ALA A 10 4.24 6.30 4.34
CA ALA A 10 4.36 4.94 4.86
C ALA A 10 5.52 4.83 5.88
N GLY A 11 5.42 5.58 6.98
CA GLY A 11 6.40 5.52 8.08
C GLY A 11 7.80 6.07 7.72
N GLY A 12 7.86 7.07 6.83
CA GLY A 12 9.10 7.70 6.36
C GLY A 12 9.64 7.10 5.06
N HIS A 13 9.55 5.78 4.89
CA HIS A 13 9.91 5.10 3.64
C HIS A 13 9.18 3.74 3.53
N PRO A 14 8.53 3.39 2.40
CA PRO A 14 7.75 2.15 2.29
C PRO A 14 8.53 0.87 2.66
N ALA A 15 9.79 0.77 2.23
CA ALA A 15 10.66 -0.37 2.55
C ALA A 15 10.94 -0.56 4.06
N ALA A 16 10.81 0.48 4.89
CA ALA A 16 10.99 0.34 6.33
C ALA A 16 9.93 -0.59 6.96
N GLY A 17 8.71 -0.57 6.43
CA GLY A 17 7.63 -1.47 6.86
C GLY A 17 7.94 -2.94 6.62
N VAL A 18 8.68 -3.27 5.55
CA VAL A 18 9.10 -4.65 5.24
C VAL A 18 10.08 -5.17 6.30
N GLY A 19 11.10 -4.37 6.63
CA GLY A 19 12.08 -4.75 7.66
C GLY A 19 11.45 -4.93 9.04
N TRP A 20 10.53 -4.03 9.41
CA TRP A 20 9.76 -4.17 10.64
C TRP A 20 8.91 -5.45 10.64
N LEU A 21 8.16 -5.71 9.56
CA LEU A 21 7.29 -6.88 9.45
C LEU A 21 8.08 -8.19 9.53
N ALA A 22 9.22 -8.28 8.83
CA ALA A 22 10.09 -9.46 8.87
C ALA A 22 10.50 -9.82 10.31
N GLY A 23 10.89 -8.82 11.10
CA GLY A 23 11.21 -9.00 12.51
C GLY A 23 10.00 -9.45 13.35
N GLN A 24 8.83 -8.83 13.12
CA GLN A 24 7.61 -9.17 13.88
C GLN A 24 7.07 -10.56 13.56
N VAL A 25 7.06 -10.98 12.30
CA VAL A 25 6.56 -12.30 11.89
C VAL A 25 7.40 -13.40 12.52
N GLY A 26 8.73 -13.26 12.50
CA GLY A 26 9.64 -14.20 13.18
C GLY A 26 9.35 -14.32 14.67
N VAL A 27 9.31 -13.19 15.38
CA VAL A 27 9.10 -13.16 16.84
C VAL A 27 7.73 -13.72 17.23
N ARG A 28 6.68 -13.43 16.45
CA ARG A 28 5.29 -13.75 16.84
C ARG A 28 4.82 -15.12 16.38
N THR A 29 5.36 -15.63 15.28
CA THR A 29 4.83 -16.84 14.63
C THR A 29 5.87 -17.93 14.41
N GLY A 30 7.17 -17.60 14.51
CA GLY A 30 8.26 -18.50 14.12
C GLY A 30 8.41 -18.66 12.61
N LEU A 31 7.64 -17.92 11.80
CA LEU A 31 7.75 -17.91 10.34
C LEU A 31 8.72 -16.82 9.86
N ALA A 32 9.11 -16.89 8.59
CA ALA A 32 9.88 -15.86 7.92
C ALA A 32 9.18 -15.42 6.63
N LEU A 33 9.44 -14.18 6.20
CA LEU A 33 9.12 -13.77 4.83
C LEU A 33 10.01 -14.55 3.87
N THR A 34 9.42 -15.01 2.77
CA THR A 34 10.07 -15.82 1.75
C THR A 34 10.07 -15.11 0.40
N ALA A 35 10.97 -15.52 -0.48
CA ALA A 35 11.01 -14.99 -1.83
C ALA A 35 9.69 -15.30 -2.54
N GLY A 36 9.06 -14.27 -3.10
CA GLY A 36 7.75 -14.35 -3.74
C GLY A 36 6.59 -13.80 -2.89
N ASP A 37 6.81 -13.54 -1.60
CA ASP A 37 5.80 -12.92 -0.76
C ASP A 37 5.51 -11.48 -1.19
N VAL A 38 4.24 -11.09 -1.17
CA VAL A 38 3.78 -9.72 -1.41
C VAL A 38 3.51 -9.05 -0.07
N VAL A 39 4.14 -7.89 0.16
CA VAL A 39 3.99 -7.11 1.39
C VAL A 39 3.28 -5.79 1.12
N ILE A 40 2.18 -5.55 1.83
CA ILE A 40 1.51 -4.24 1.87
C ILE A 40 2.16 -3.40 2.97
N THR A 41 2.96 -2.41 2.59
CA THR A 41 3.85 -1.67 3.51
C THR A 41 3.16 -0.59 4.35
N GLY A 42 1.86 -0.38 4.15
CA GLY A 42 1.05 0.62 4.86
C GLY A 42 0.23 1.50 3.91
N GLY A 43 -0.74 2.21 4.48
CA GLY A 43 -1.54 3.20 3.74
C GLY A 43 -0.78 4.51 3.55
N LEU A 44 -0.92 5.13 2.37
CA LEU A 44 -0.35 6.45 2.10
C LEU A 44 -1.28 7.59 2.53
N THR A 45 -2.58 7.33 2.57
CA THR A 45 -3.62 8.30 2.95
C THR A 45 -4.45 7.74 4.10
N ALA A 46 -5.21 8.62 4.76
CA ALA A 46 -6.29 8.17 5.62
C ALA A 46 -7.29 7.30 4.83
N ALA A 47 -7.88 6.30 5.48
CA ALA A 47 -8.91 5.48 4.87
C ALA A 47 -10.15 6.34 4.56
N HIS A 48 -10.62 6.28 3.31
CA HIS A 48 -11.82 6.98 2.88
C HIS A 48 -13.02 6.02 2.90
N PRO A 49 -14.16 6.39 3.51
CA PRO A 49 -15.38 5.60 3.43
C PRO A 49 -15.85 5.46 1.98
N LEU A 50 -16.10 4.23 1.52
CA LEU A 50 -16.66 3.98 0.18
C LEU A 50 -18.17 3.80 0.30
N ALA A 51 -18.99 4.58 -0.40
CA ALA A 51 -20.44 4.30 -0.47
C ALA A 51 -20.72 3.09 -1.39
N VAL A 52 -21.83 2.37 -1.19
CA VAL A 52 -22.24 1.32 -2.13
C VAL A 52 -22.44 1.92 -3.52
N GLY A 53 -21.94 1.25 -4.55
CA GLY A 53 -21.96 1.73 -5.93
C GLY A 53 -20.93 2.82 -6.24
N SER A 54 -20.14 3.25 -5.25
CA SER A 54 -19.05 4.21 -5.49
C SER A 54 -17.83 3.54 -6.10
N VAL A 55 -17.07 4.35 -6.83
CA VAL A 55 -15.78 4.01 -7.41
C VAL A 55 -14.72 4.89 -6.75
N VAL A 56 -13.60 4.29 -6.39
CA VAL A 56 -12.39 5.03 -6.01
C VAL A 56 -11.26 4.63 -6.95
N ALA A 57 -10.46 5.62 -7.34
CA ALA A 57 -9.28 5.42 -8.16
C ALA A 57 -8.04 6.01 -7.47
N ALA A 58 -6.90 5.35 -7.66
CA ALA A 58 -5.60 5.82 -7.24
C ALA A 58 -4.62 5.77 -8.41
N ALA A 59 -3.86 6.85 -8.59
CA ALA A 59 -2.80 6.96 -9.57
C ALA A 59 -1.45 7.09 -8.87
N PHE A 60 -0.45 6.34 -9.34
CA PHE A 60 0.89 6.33 -8.79
C PHE A 60 1.88 6.65 -9.90
N SER A 61 2.68 7.69 -9.69
CA SER A 61 3.78 8.01 -10.59
C SER A 61 4.93 7.05 -10.39
N THR A 62 5.53 6.62 -11.49
CA THR A 62 6.74 5.79 -11.46
C THR A 62 7.98 6.64 -11.74
N PRO A 63 9.13 6.33 -11.10
CA PRO A 63 10.41 6.91 -11.51
C PRO A 63 10.74 6.57 -12.97
N ASP A 64 11.54 7.43 -13.61
CA ASP A 64 12.29 7.12 -14.83
C ASP A 64 11.47 6.79 -16.11
N GLY A 65 10.29 7.39 -16.26
CA GLY A 65 9.52 7.34 -17.51
C GLY A 65 8.81 6.01 -17.79
N ALA A 66 8.78 5.10 -16.80
CA ALA A 66 7.81 4.01 -16.80
C ALA A 66 6.37 4.57 -16.78
N PRO A 67 5.37 3.79 -17.24
CA PRO A 67 3.99 4.23 -17.22
C PRO A 67 3.47 4.29 -15.79
N ASP A 68 2.74 5.36 -15.48
CA ASP A 68 2.01 5.50 -14.23
C ASP A 68 1.06 4.32 -14.02
N VAL A 69 0.93 3.90 -12.76
CA VAL A 69 0.03 2.82 -12.38
C VAL A 69 -1.30 3.43 -11.96
N HIS A 70 -2.39 2.97 -12.58
CA HIS A 70 -3.75 3.36 -12.21
C HIS A 70 -4.52 2.15 -11.70
N VAL A 71 -5.13 2.30 -10.52
CA VAL A 71 -5.94 1.25 -9.88
C VAL A 71 -7.31 1.81 -9.58
N GLU A 72 -8.35 1.09 -9.99
CA GLU A 72 -9.74 1.45 -9.75
C GLU A 72 -10.44 0.32 -9.00
N VAL A 73 -11.22 0.68 -7.98
CA VAL A 73 -12.00 -0.24 -7.16
C VAL A 73 -13.43 0.24 -7.11
N THR A 74 -14.35 -0.63 -7.52
CA THR A 74 -15.80 -0.41 -7.38
C THR A 74 -16.29 -1.11 -6.12
N ARG A 75 -16.98 -0.40 -5.23
CA ARG A 75 -17.69 -1.03 -4.12
C ARG A 75 -19.02 -1.60 -4.63
N ALA A 76 -19.03 -2.91 -4.84
CA ALA A 76 -20.26 -3.66 -5.11
C ALA A 76 -21.24 -3.62 -3.90
N GLY A 77 -22.51 -3.91 -4.19
CA GLY A 77 -23.60 -4.01 -3.22
C GLY A 77 -23.44 -5.18 -2.27
#